data_AF-A0AAU9VED7-F1
#
_entry.id   AF-A0AAU9VED7-F1
#
_cell.length_a   1.000
_cell.length_b   1.000
_cell.length_c   1.000
_cell.angle_alpha   90.00
_cell.angle_beta   90.00
_cell.angle_gamma   90.00
#
_symmetry.space_group_name_H-M   'P 1'
#
loop_
_entity.id
_entity.type
_entity.pdbx_description
1 polymer ?
#
loop_
_entity_poly.entity_id
_entity_poly.type
_entity_poly.pdbx_seq_one_letter_code
_entity_poly.pdbx_strand_id
1 'polypeptide(L)'
;MKRLLAKIKIKSGINTILFEQIKKTVADKDISDRLCSLIFDEMAITPQIHYNTQKDVLQGFDEEGKKFANHVRTFMIKAIKENFKQPVAYYFTNSLNTYELKK
;
A
#
# COMPACT_ATOMS: atom_id res chain seq x y z
N MET A 1 -12.30 -19.53 8.14
CA MET A 1 -11.72 -18.50 7.26
C MET A 1 -10.66 -17.62 7.96
N LYS A 2 -10.91 -17.05 9.15
CA LYS A 2 -9.96 -16.15 9.87
C LYS A 2 -8.53 -16.70 10.06
N ARG A 3 -8.38 -17.99 10.42
CA ARG A 3 -7.06 -18.64 10.63
C ARG A 3 -6.21 -18.73 9.36
N LEU A 4 -6.84 -18.82 8.19
CA LEU A 4 -6.12 -18.87 6.91
C LEU A 4 -5.65 -17.47 6.50
N LEU A 5 -6.53 -16.47 6.61
CA LEU A 5 -6.21 -15.08 6.31
C LEU A 5 -5.11 -14.52 7.20
N ALA A 6 -5.05 -14.93 8.47
CA ALA A 6 -3.98 -14.55 9.39
C ALA A 6 -2.58 -15.01 8.93
N LYS A 7 -2.48 -15.98 8.02
CA LYS A 7 -1.20 -16.40 7.42
C LYS A 7 -0.69 -15.40 6.38
N ILE A 8 -1.56 -14.57 5.82
CA ILE A 8 -1.20 -13.57 4.81
C ILE A 8 -0.62 -12.36 5.55
N LYS A 9 0.70 -12.17 5.43
CA LYS A 9 1.41 -11.05 6.05
C LYS A 9 1.39 -9.86 5.11
N ILE A 10 0.41 -8.98 5.28
CA ILE A 10 0.39 -7.67 4.63
C ILE A 10 1.07 -6.66 5.57
N LYS A 11 2.03 -5.92 5.05
CA LYS A 11 2.78 -4.88 5.75
C LYS A 11 2.90 -3.66 4.86
N SER A 12 3.14 -2.51 5.49
CA SER A 12 3.51 -1.29 4.79
C SER A 12 4.78 -1.52 3.96
N GLY A 13 4.89 -0.83 2.85
CA GLY A 13 5.95 -1.01 1.87
C GLY A 13 5.52 -1.75 0.60
N ILE A 14 6.53 -2.16 -0.17
CA ILE A 14 6.36 -2.92 -1.40
C ILE A 14 5.97 -4.36 -1.08
N ASN A 15 4.85 -4.83 -1.64
CA ASN A 15 4.42 -6.21 -1.50
C ASN A 15 5.15 -7.10 -2.51
N THR A 16 6.25 -7.71 -2.06
CA THR A 16 7.09 -8.58 -2.91
C THR A 16 6.34 -9.79 -3.46
N ILE A 17 5.44 -10.38 -2.66
CA ILE A 17 4.63 -11.54 -3.08
C ILE A 17 3.77 -11.18 -4.29
N LEU A 18 3.16 -9.99 -4.30
CA LEU A 18 2.37 -9.52 -5.44
C LEU A 18 3.25 -9.28 -6.67
N PHE A 19 4.44 -8.70 -6.51
CA PHE A 19 5.36 -8.51 -7.63
C PHE A 19 5.86 -9.82 -8.23
N GLU A 20 6.15 -10.83 -7.41
CA GLU A 20 6.52 -12.16 -7.88
C GLU A 20 5.39 -12.83 -8.66
N GLN A 21 4.14 -12.68 -8.20
CA GLN A 21 2.97 -13.19 -8.91
C GLN A 21 2.76 -12.47 -10.24
N ILE A 22 2.81 -11.13 -10.26
CA ILE A 22 2.70 -10.34 -11.48
C ILE A 22 3.78 -10.77 -12.47
N LYS A 23 5.04 -10.92 -12.01
CA LYS A 23 6.16 -11.37 -12.86
C LYS A 23 5.88 -12.71 -13.52
N LYS A 24 5.32 -13.68 -12.80
CA LYS A 24 4.93 -14.99 -13.35
C LYS A 24 3.80 -14.86 -14.36
N THR A 25 2.76 -14.07 -14.04
CA THR A 25 1.58 -13.90 -14.91
C THR A 25 1.92 -13.23 -16.25
N VAL A 26 2.91 -12.34 -16.27
CA VAL A 26 3.30 -11.61 -17.48
C VAL A 26 4.51 -12.21 -18.21
N ALA A 27 5.04 -13.34 -17.73
CA ALA A 27 6.26 -13.94 -18.27
C ALA A 27 6.10 -14.38 -19.73
N ASP A 28 4.96 -14.98 -20.06
CA ASP A 28 4.65 -15.52 -21.39
C ASP A 28 3.84 -14.54 -22.26
N LYS A 29 3.73 -13.28 -21.83
CA LYS A 29 2.98 -12.24 -22.56
C LYS A 29 3.90 -11.42 -23.47
N ASP A 30 3.35 -10.98 -24.59
CA ASP A 30 4.02 -10.04 -25.49
C ASP A 30 4.32 -8.71 -24.78
N ILE A 31 5.35 -8.01 -25.25
CA ILE A 31 5.77 -6.72 -24.68
C ILE A 31 4.59 -5.73 -24.60
N SER A 32 3.70 -5.71 -25.60
CA SER A 32 2.54 -4.82 -25.62
C SER A 32 1.56 -5.07 -24.46
N ASP A 33 1.40 -6.32 -24.03
CA ASP A 33 0.53 -6.72 -22.93
C ASP A 33 1.18 -6.55 -21.55
N ARG A 34 2.51 -6.34 -21.53
CA ARG A 34 3.30 -6.06 -20.33
C ARG A 34 3.34 -4.57 -19.99
N LEU A 35 2.92 -3.70 -20.91
CA LEU A 35 2.87 -2.26 -20.68
C LEU A 35 1.83 -1.91 -19.62
N CYS A 36 2.27 -1.18 -18.61
CA CYS A 36 1.44 -0.75 -17.50
C CYS A 36 1.83 0.66 -17.05
N SER A 37 0.90 1.33 -16.39
CA SER A 37 1.09 2.60 -15.72
C SER A 37 1.16 2.37 -14.21
N LEU A 38 2.10 3.04 -13.56
CA LEU A 38 2.11 3.16 -12.10
C LEU A 38 1.26 4.37 -11.70
N ILE A 39 0.17 4.11 -10.99
CA ILE A 39 -0.71 5.16 -10.45
C ILE A 39 -0.56 5.20 -8.93
N PHE A 40 -0.69 6.38 -8.35
CA PHE A 40 -0.66 6.56 -6.92
C PHE A 40 -1.73 7.56 -6.48
N ASP A 41 -2.19 7.38 -5.26
CA ASP A 41 -3.13 8.30 -4.61
C ASP A 41 -2.80 8.38 -3.11
N GLU A 42 -3.24 9.45 -2.47
CA GLU A 42 -3.09 9.65 -1.03
C GLU A 42 -4.47 9.78 -0.38
N MET A 43 -4.80 8.81 0.47
CA MET A 43 -6.10 8.70 1.11
C MET A 43 -6.00 9.18 2.56
N ALA A 44 -6.85 10.13 2.95
CA ALA A 44 -6.96 10.52 4.36
C ALA A 44 -7.50 9.37 5.22
N ILE A 45 -6.94 9.19 6.41
CA ILE A 45 -7.39 8.24 7.42
C ILE A 45 -7.54 8.95 8.76
N THR A 46 -8.43 8.45 9.61
CA THR A 46 -8.55 8.94 10.98
C THR A 46 -7.30 8.54 11.76
N PRO A 47 -6.55 9.50 12.35
CA PRO A 47 -5.39 9.16 13.17
C PRO A 47 -5.82 8.38 14.41
N GLN A 48 -5.31 7.17 14.57
CA GLN A 48 -5.61 6.32 15.72
C GLN A 48 -4.46 5.37 16.03
N ILE A 49 -4.18 5.20 17.32
CA ILE A 49 -3.20 4.23 17.81
C ILE A 49 -3.93 2.94 18.18
N HIS A 50 -3.39 1.80 17.77
CA HIS A 50 -3.90 0.49 18.17
C HIS A 50 -2.75 -0.42 18.59
N TYR A 51 -2.97 -1.16 19.67
CA TYR A 51 -2.04 -2.19 20.09
C TYR A 51 -2.31 -3.51 19.37
N ASN A 52 -1.31 -4.01 18.64
CA ASN A 52 -1.38 -5.29 17.96
C ASN A 52 -0.81 -6.40 18.86
N THR A 53 -1.69 -7.11 19.56
CA THR A 53 -1.34 -8.17 20.52
C THR A 53 -0.53 -9.31 19.91
N GLN A 54 -0.68 -9.59 18.60
CA GLN A 54 0.04 -10.68 17.95
C GLN A 54 1.51 -10.34 17.65
N LYS A 55 1.80 -9.06 17.49
CA LYS A 55 3.14 -8.54 17.16
C LYS A 55 3.80 -7.81 18.32
N ASP A 56 3.06 -7.57 19.41
CA ASP A 56 3.50 -6.80 20.57
C ASP A 56 4.02 -5.41 20.17
N VAL A 57 3.25 -4.70 19.33
CA VAL A 57 3.62 -3.37 18.82
C VAL A 57 2.42 -2.43 18.79
N LEU A 58 2.67 -1.16 19.06
CA LEU A 58 1.74 -0.08 18.77
C LEU A 58 1.79 0.26 17.28
N GLN A 59 0.61 0.36 16.67
CA GLN A 59 0.40 0.75 15.28
C GLN A 59 -0.33 2.10 15.23
N GLY A 60 -0.30 2.79 14.10
CA GLY A 60 -0.96 4.09 13.91
C GLY A 60 -0.01 5.27 13.70
N PHE A 61 1.27 4.99 13.51
CA PHE A 61 2.30 5.99 13.22
C PHE A 61 2.62 6.04 11.73
N ASP A 62 3.23 7.13 11.29
CA ASP A 62 3.84 7.25 9.96
C ASP A 62 5.02 6.28 9.79
N GLU A 63 5.55 6.17 8.56
CA GLU A 63 6.67 5.27 8.26
C GLU A 63 7.93 5.55 9.10
N GLU A 64 8.13 6.80 9.54
CA GLU A 64 9.25 7.17 10.41
C GLU A 64 8.98 6.85 11.89
N GLY A 65 7.74 6.52 12.26
CA GLY A 65 7.32 6.27 13.63
C GLY A 65 7.28 7.53 14.51
N LYS A 66 7.36 8.73 13.93
CA LYS A 66 7.50 10.00 14.65
C LYS A 66 6.18 10.71 14.88
N LYS A 67 5.23 10.56 13.96
CA LYS A 67 3.93 11.22 14.00
C LYS A 67 2.79 10.22 13.83
N PHE A 68 1.59 10.60 14.24
CA PHE A 68 0.40 9.80 13.94
C PHE A 68 0.10 9.83 12.45
N ALA A 69 -0.14 8.68 11.85
CA ALA A 69 -0.54 8.62 10.45
C ALA A 69 -1.92 9.27 10.28
N ASN A 70 -2.01 10.25 9.38
CA ASN A 70 -3.29 10.87 8.99
C ASN A 70 -3.63 10.58 7.52
N HIS A 71 -2.70 10.01 6.75
CA HIS A 71 -2.91 9.61 5.37
C HIS A 71 -2.25 8.27 5.09
N VAL A 72 -2.70 7.63 4.00
CA VAL A 72 -2.09 6.45 3.40
C VAL A 72 -1.80 6.74 1.94
N ARG A 73 -0.52 6.67 1.58
CA ARG A 73 -0.08 6.74 0.19
C ARG A 73 -0.12 5.35 -0.41
N THR A 74 -0.93 5.16 -1.44
CA THR A 74 -1.13 3.85 -2.09
C THR A 74 -0.60 3.90 -3.52
N PHE A 75 0.10 2.84 -3.94
CA PHE A 75 0.60 2.65 -5.30
C PHE A 75 -0.08 1.44 -5.92
N MET A 76 -0.59 1.60 -7.14
CA MET A 76 -1.20 0.53 -7.92
C MET A 76 -0.59 0.46 -9.31
N ILE A 77 -0.52 -0.74 -9.87
CA ILE A 77 -0.19 -0.95 -11.27
C ILE A 77 -1.49 -1.11 -12.04
N LYS A 78 -1.63 -0.40 -13.16
CA LYS A 78 -2.74 -0.53 -14.13
C LYS A 78 -2.17 -0.97 -15.48
N ALA A 79 -2.62 -2.13 -15.98
CA ALA A 79 -2.25 -2.54 -17.34
C ALA A 79 -2.87 -1.57 -18.37
N ILE A 80 -2.13 -1.25 -19.44
CA ILE A 80 -2.60 -0.33 -20.49
C ILE A 80 -3.60 -1.03 -21.41
N LYS A 81 -3.24 -2.22 -21.89
CA LYS A 81 -4.04 -2.98 -22.87
C LYS A 81 -5.12 -3.85 -22.23
N GLU A 82 -4.88 -4.33 -21.01
CA GLU A 82 -5.83 -5.17 -20.27
C GLU A 82 -6.57 -4.40 -19.17
N ASN A 83 -7.78 -4.85 -18.84
CA ASN A 83 -8.54 -4.33 -17.70
C ASN A 83 -8.04 -4.93 -16.37
N PHE A 84 -6.76 -4.74 -16.06
CA PHE A 84 -6.13 -5.20 -14.83
C PHE A 84 -5.63 -4.00 -14.01
N LYS A 85 -5.93 -4.00 -12.70
CA LYS A 85 -5.42 -3.04 -11.71
C LYS A 85 -5.15 -3.75 -10.38
N GLN A 86 -4.01 -3.49 -9.75
CA GLN A 86 -3.63 -4.14 -8.49
C GLN A 86 -2.80 -3.19 -7.61
N PRO A 87 -3.18 -2.99 -6.32
CA PRO A 87 -2.30 -2.35 -5.35
C PRO A 87 -1.03 -3.16 -5.14
N VAL A 88 0.12 -2.49 -5.18
CA VAL A 88 1.43 -3.13 -5.07
C VAL A 88 2.27 -2.62 -3.91
N ALA A 89 1.96 -1.42 -3.42
CA ALA A 89 2.60 -0.87 -2.23
C ALA A 89 1.67 0.13 -1.53
N TYR A 90 1.86 0.30 -0.23
CA TYR A 90 1.24 1.39 0.52
C TYR A 90 2.18 1.86 1.63
N TYR A 91 2.03 3.11 2.06
CA TYR A 91 2.84 3.73 3.10
C TYR A 91 1.98 4.65 3.96
N PHE A 92 2.17 4.64 5.27
CA PHE A 92 1.51 5.54 6.20
C PHE A 92 2.25 6.88 6.27
N THR A 93 1.54 7.96 5.99
CA THR A 93 2.12 9.31 5.96
C THR A 93 1.44 10.23 6.95
N ASN A 94 2.19 11.23 7.39
CA ASN A 94 1.65 12.42 8.06
C ASN A 94 1.74 13.59 7.08
N SER A 95 0.74 13.75 6.20
CA SER A 95 0.69 14.85 5.24
C SER A 95 0.34 16.17 5.94
N LEU A 96 0.88 17.28 5.43
CA LEU A 96 0.63 18.63 5.97
C LEU A 96 -0.86 18.89 6.10
N ASN A 97 -1.32 19.19 7.31
CA ASN A 97 -2.70 19.60 7.52
C ASN A 97 -2.93 20.93 6.80
N THR A 98 -4.05 21.07 6.10
CA THR A 98 -4.43 22.33 5.40
C THR A 98 -4.40 23.56 6.31
N TYR A 99 -4.52 23.38 7.63
CA TYR A 99 -4.38 24.44 8.63
C TYR A 99 -2.97 25.05 8.71
N GLU A 100 -1.91 24.28 8.45
CA GLU A 100 -0.53 24.77 8.48
C GLU A 100 -0.20 25.61 7.24
N LEU A 101 -0.91 25.42 6.13
CA LEU A 101 -0.77 26.18 4.89
C LEU A 101 -1.52 27.52 4.88
N LYS A 102 -2.30 27.81 5.92
CA LYS A 102 -3.08 29.06 6.06
C LYS A 102 -2.42 30.10 6.98
N LYS A 103 -1.19 29.85 7.43
CA LYS A 103 -0.35 30.78 8.19
C LYS A 103 0.68 31.41 7.28
#